data_AF-A0A957ZE68-F1
#
_entry.id   AF-A0A957ZE68-F1
#
_cell.length_a   1.000
_cell.length_b   1.000
_cell.length_c   1.000
_cell.angle_alpha   90.00
_cell.angle_beta   90.00
_cell.angle_gamma   90.00
#
_symmetry.space_group_name_H-M   'P 1'
#
loop_
_entity.id
_entity.type
_entity.pdbx_description
1 polymer ?
#
loop_
_entity_poly.entity_id
_entity_poly.type
_entity_poly.pdbx_seq_one_letter_code
_entity_poly.pdbx_strand_id
1 'polypeptide(L)'
;MPHLTNDPLEQMERRPSWDAFLLMLLVFAHLQIWGFAESTLPYRMQDVLRHPVLGNLISNAGTTALGEVGPRPGEPIGLILNALALALVIFYVAADLAFRGRWLYRAKWLLLMLILATTLVAPTWQLILLRQGSGPASYSHDGGVIQTEATIQFLLEGKNPYIEDYIETPMAEWGFSEYRTALYHYPYLPWTFLFSAPFYLLGNAVGLYDQRMVYLALMALGLICAARMITEPRRRLAATMILALNPVMAIDVIFGQNDSFVLCWILFSLYFLQRWQGSQPASGSTSARHPALYAATVCFGLACASKPTAWFFAPFFGLLLIQPEWNADPSLSGRALWRHIPLVMRRVWPALVVWGLILAPYVLWSPEAFYDDVWRWSSGQGETGYQIWGWGGSNFVLALGLVADRFSYWPFWITEALVSIPLLWWLMQRQRLYNTIANACWHYALFLFCFFYTSRFLNEKYLGYILVFAALGMLLPNKK
;
A
#
# COMPACT_ATOMS: atom_id res chain seq x y z
N MET A 1 -28.85 -6.06 -43.81
CA MET A 1 -27.80 -7.08 -43.65
C MET A 1 -26.51 -6.35 -43.27
N PRO A 2 -25.91 -6.55 -42.10
CA PRO A 2 -24.60 -5.99 -41.81
C PRO A 2 -23.53 -6.85 -42.47
N HIS A 3 -22.62 -6.20 -43.21
CA HIS A 3 -21.47 -6.82 -43.84
C HIS A 3 -20.56 -7.47 -42.79
N LEU A 4 -20.67 -8.79 -42.65
CA LEU A 4 -19.68 -9.66 -42.04
C LEU A 4 -18.60 -9.96 -43.09
N THR A 5 -17.74 -9.00 -43.38
CA THR A 5 -16.42 -9.30 -43.94
C THR A 5 -15.51 -9.63 -42.78
N ASN A 6 -15.66 -10.83 -42.23
CA ASN A 6 -14.64 -11.45 -41.39
C ASN A 6 -13.59 -12.01 -42.34
N ASP A 7 -12.62 -11.18 -42.75
CA ASP A 7 -11.47 -11.67 -43.49
C ASP A 7 -10.70 -12.68 -42.59
N PRO A 8 -10.56 -13.96 -42.99
CA PRO A 8 -9.84 -14.95 -42.21
C PRO A 8 -8.37 -14.57 -41.97
N LEU A 9 -7.79 -13.74 -42.85
CA LEU A 9 -6.42 -13.25 -42.71
C LEU A 9 -6.29 -12.20 -41.59
N GLU A 10 -7.29 -11.33 -41.39
CA GLU A 10 -7.33 -10.43 -40.22
C GLU A 10 -7.48 -11.19 -38.88
N GLN A 11 -8.01 -12.41 -38.91
CA GLN A 11 -8.12 -13.25 -37.71
C GLN A 11 -6.77 -13.86 -37.29
N MET A 12 -5.85 -14.12 -38.24
CA MET A 12 -4.55 -14.74 -37.98
C MET A 12 -3.49 -13.75 -37.44
N GLU A 13 -3.63 -12.44 -37.69
CA GLU A 13 -2.64 -11.43 -37.27
C GLU A 13 -2.90 -10.81 -35.88
N ARG A 14 -3.85 -11.34 -35.11
CA ARG A 14 -4.27 -10.69 -33.87
C ARG A 14 -3.27 -10.91 -32.73
N ARG A 15 -2.50 -9.86 -32.42
CA ARG A 15 -1.63 -9.83 -31.23
C ARG A 15 -2.46 -9.71 -29.94
N PRO A 16 -1.99 -10.29 -28.81
CA PRO A 16 -2.58 -10.03 -27.51
C PRO A 16 -2.62 -8.53 -27.20
N SER A 17 -3.64 -8.13 -26.46
CA SER A 17 -3.80 -6.78 -25.93
C SER A 17 -2.67 -6.41 -24.97
N TRP A 18 -2.36 -5.12 -24.87
CA TRP A 18 -1.32 -4.62 -23.99
C TRP A 18 -1.59 -4.93 -22.51
N ASP A 19 -2.86 -5.04 -22.09
CA ASP A 19 -3.20 -5.41 -20.72
C ASP A 19 -2.94 -6.90 -20.43
N ALA A 20 -3.00 -7.78 -21.44
CA ALA A 20 -2.53 -9.15 -21.31
C ALA A 20 -1.00 -9.23 -21.15
N PHE A 21 -0.26 -8.41 -21.90
CA PHE A 21 1.20 -8.29 -21.73
C PHE A 21 1.57 -7.75 -20.35
N LEU A 22 0.89 -6.69 -19.89
CA LEU A 22 1.08 -6.13 -18.55
C LEU A 22 0.81 -7.19 -17.46
N LEU A 23 -0.26 -7.96 -17.59
CA LEU A 23 -0.57 -9.04 -16.65
C LEU A 23 0.54 -10.08 -16.59
N MET A 24 1.03 -10.55 -17.75
CA MET A 24 2.15 -11.49 -17.82
C MET A 24 3.39 -10.92 -17.12
N LEU A 25 3.76 -9.68 -17.45
CA LEU A 25 4.92 -9.01 -16.85
C LEU A 25 4.81 -8.94 -15.31
N LEU A 26 3.65 -8.52 -14.80
CA LEU A 26 3.42 -8.38 -13.37
C LEU A 26 3.40 -9.73 -12.65
N VAL A 27 2.71 -10.74 -13.20
CA VAL A 27 2.68 -12.07 -12.61
C VAL A 27 4.09 -12.69 -12.61
N PHE A 28 4.84 -12.61 -13.72
CA PHE A 28 6.18 -13.19 -13.77
C PHE A 28 7.14 -12.49 -12.81
N ALA A 29 7.10 -11.15 -12.74
CA ALA A 29 7.89 -10.40 -11.77
C ALA A 29 7.50 -10.75 -10.32
N HIS A 30 6.20 -10.86 -10.04
CA HIS A 30 5.67 -11.22 -8.72
C HIS A 30 6.14 -12.60 -8.30
N LEU A 31 5.95 -13.61 -9.15
CA LEU A 31 6.38 -14.98 -8.86
C LEU A 31 7.89 -15.09 -8.64
N GLN A 32 8.68 -14.33 -9.41
CA GLN A 32 10.14 -14.33 -9.24
C GLN A 32 10.57 -13.70 -7.92
N ILE A 33 10.04 -12.52 -7.58
CA ILE A 33 10.41 -11.81 -6.35
C ILE A 33 9.87 -12.58 -5.13
N TRP A 34 8.63 -13.10 -5.21
CA TRP A 34 8.06 -13.95 -4.18
C TRP A 34 8.89 -15.22 -3.96
N GLY A 35 9.30 -15.91 -5.02
CA GLY A 35 10.17 -17.07 -4.92
C GLY A 35 11.52 -16.78 -4.26
N PHE A 36 12.10 -15.59 -4.51
CA PHE A 36 13.29 -15.14 -3.78
C PHE A 36 12.99 -14.85 -2.30
N ALA A 37 11.90 -14.15 -1.99
CA ALA A 37 11.51 -13.85 -0.62
C ALA A 37 11.20 -15.13 0.20
N GLU A 38 10.56 -16.13 -0.41
CA GLU A 38 10.34 -17.41 0.26
C GLU A 38 11.65 -18.15 0.50
N SER A 39 12.66 -18.00 -0.37
CA SER A 39 13.92 -18.74 -0.28
C SER A 39 14.73 -18.42 0.97
N THR A 40 14.43 -17.29 1.62
CA THR A 40 15.06 -16.87 2.87
C THR A 40 14.31 -17.35 4.12
N LEU A 41 13.14 -17.99 3.98
CA LEU A 41 12.38 -18.52 5.12
C LEU A 41 12.94 -19.89 5.57
N PRO A 42 13.45 -20.01 6.81
CA PRO A 42 14.02 -21.26 7.31
C PRO A 42 12.92 -22.31 7.56
N TYR A 43 13.24 -23.59 7.38
CA TYR A 43 12.36 -24.76 7.67
C TYR A 43 11.00 -24.82 6.93
N ARG A 44 10.72 -23.89 6.01
CA ARG A 44 9.46 -23.72 5.25
C ARG A 44 8.81 -25.00 4.70
N MET A 45 9.59 -25.89 4.09
CA MET A 45 9.03 -27.13 3.51
C MET A 45 8.57 -28.09 4.59
N GLN A 46 9.35 -28.21 5.67
CA GLN A 46 9.03 -29.11 6.78
C GLN A 46 7.81 -28.61 7.54
N ASP A 47 7.71 -27.29 7.73
CA ASP A 47 6.58 -26.66 8.39
C ASP A 47 5.28 -26.87 7.61
N VAL A 48 5.32 -26.70 6.27
CA VAL A 48 4.15 -26.97 5.42
C VAL A 48 3.74 -28.44 5.48
N LEU A 49 4.69 -29.37 5.32
CA LEU A 49 4.39 -30.80 5.32
C LEU A 49 3.88 -31.30 6.68
N ARG A 50 4.32 -30.69 7.79
CA ARG A 50 3.86 -31.03 9.15
C ARG A 50 2.53 -30.35 9.51
N HIS A 51 2.15 -29.28 8.82
CA HIS A 51 0.95 -28.52 9.15
C HIS A 51 -0.32 -29.34 8.85
N PRO A 52 -1.30 -29.42 9.78
CA PRO A 52 -2.46 -30.33 9.67
C PRO A 52 -3.40 -30.00 8.50
N VAL A 53 -3.47 -28.75 8.07
CA VAL A 53 -4.25 -28.35 6.88
C VAL A 53 -3.41 -28.44 5.60
N LEU A 54 -2.31 -27.68 5.53
CA LEU A 54 -1.47 -27.58 4.33
C LEU A 54 -0.83 -28.91 3.92
N GLY A 55 -0.31 -29.70 4.88
CA GLY A 55 0.31 -31.00 4.57
C GLY A 55 -0.67 -31.99 3.97
N ASN A 56 -1.95 -31.94 4.37
CA ASN A 56 -3.00 -32.81 3.83
C ASN A 56 -3.45 -32.45 2.40
N LEU A 57 -3.03 -31.30 1.87
CA LEU A 57 -3.26 -30.96 0.47
C LEU A 57 -2.31 -31.70 -0.48
N ILE A 58 -1.25 -32.31 0.06
CA ILE A 58 -0.24 -33.05 -0.70
C ILE A 58 -0.39 -34.53 -0.37
N SER A 59 -0.60 -35.36 -1.39
CA SER A 59 -0.67 -36.80 -1.19
C SER A 59 0.67 -37.38 -0.72
N ASN A 60 0.64 -38.49 0.01
CA ASN A 60 1.87 -39.19 0.44
C ASN A 60 2.81 -39.50 -0.74
N ALA A 61 2.25 -39.90 -1.89
CA ALA A 61 3.04 -40.12 -3.11
C ALA A 61 3.68 -38.82 -3.62
N GLY A 62 2.97 -37.69 -3.53
CA GLY A 62 3.50 -36.37 -3.84
C GLY A 62 4.64 -35.96 -2.91
N THR A 63 4.49 -36.15 -1.60
CA THR A 63 5.54 -35.88 -0.60
C THR A 63 6.80 -36.70 -0.88
N THR A 64 6.64 -38.00 -1.18
CA THR A 64 7.77 -38.86 -1.57
C THR A 64 8.42 -38.39 -2.87
N ALA A 65 7.63 -37.97 -3.86
CA ALA A 65 8.15 -37.50 -5.15
C ALA A 65 8.92 -36.17 -5.05
N LEU A 66 8.57 -35.31 -4.09
CA LEU A 66 9.26 -34.04 -3.83
C LEU A 66 10.66 -34.24 -3.22
N GLY A 67 10.90 -35.40 -2.59
CA GLY A 67 12.16 -35.73 -1.93
C GLY A 67 12.42 -34.91 -0.65
N GLU A 68 13.59 -35.11 -0.04
CA GLU A 68 13.98 -34.40 1.18
C GLU A 68 14.40 -32.95 0.93
N VAL A 69 15.02 -32.70 -0.23
CA VAL A 69 15.37 -31.37 -0.73
C VAL A 69 14.32 -30.98 -1.76
N GLY A 70 13.24 -30.36 -1.31
CA GLY A 70 12.13 -30.00 -2.18
C GLY A 70 12.53 -29.10 -3.36
N PRO A 71 11.69 -29.05 -4.40
CA PRO A 71 11.91 -28.22 -5.58
C PRO A 71 12.07 -26.74 -5.20
N ARG A 72 13.02 -26.05 -5.85
CA ARG A 72 13.23 -24.61 -5.73
C ARG A 72 12.41 -23.87 -6.81
N PRO A 73 12.01 -22.60 -6.62
CA PRO A 73 12.37 -21.69 -5.52
C PRO A 73 11.43 -21.72 -4.30
N GLY A 74 10.23 -22.27 -4.42
CA GLY A 74 9.19 -22.23 -3.37
C GLY A 74 9.07 -23.51 -2.55
N GLU A 75 8.11 -23.55 -1.64
CA GLU A 75 7.66 -24.79 -1.01
C GLU A 75 6.52 -25.46 -1.83
N PRO A 76 6.18 -26.73 -1.57
CA PRO A 76 5.24 -27.48 -2.40
C PRO A 76 3.89 -26.80 -2.71
N ILE A 77 3.22 -26.19 -1.73
CA ILE A 77 1.92 -25.52 -1.92
C ILE A 77 2.09 -24.26 -2.76
N GLY A 78 3.10 -23.44 -2.47
CA GLY A 78 3.46 -22.23 -3.19
C GLY A 78 3.81 -22.53 -4.64
N LEU A 79 4.49 -23.64 -4.92
CA LEU A 79 4.74 -24.09 -6.30
C LEU A 79 3.46 -24.48 -7.03
N ILE A 80 2.50 -25.12 -6.35
CA ILE A 80 1.17 -25.41 -6.92
C ILE A 80 0.43 -24.10 -7.19
N LEU A 81 0.44 -23.15 -6.26
CA LEU A 81 -0.17 -21.82 -6.44
C LEU A 81 0.45 -21.07 -7.62
N ASN A 82 1.78 -21.12 -7.77
CA ASN A 82 2.51 -20.54 -8.89
C ASN A 82 2.11 -21.20 -10.22
N ALA A 83 2.04 -22.54 -10.26
CA ALA A 83 1.62 -23.27 -11.45
C ALA A 83 0.17 -22.93 -11.85
N LEU A 84 -0.74 -22.84 -10.88
CA LEU A 84 -2.12 -22.41 -11.09
C LEU A 84 -2.20 -20.97 -11.62
N ALA A 85 -1.43 -20.05 -11.04
CA ALA A 85 -1.37 -18.66 -11.51
C ALA A 85 -0.90 -18.58 -12.97
N LEU A 86 0.15 -19.34 -13.34
CA LEU A 86 0.64 -19.41 -14.72
C LEU A 86 -0.41 -19.99 -15.68
N ALA A 87 -1.10 -21.06 -15.29
CA ALA A 87 -2.20 -21.62 -16.09
C ALA A 87 -3.33 -20.60 -16.29
N LEU A 88 -3.69 -19.83 -15.25
CA LEU A 88 -4.70 -18.78 -15.34
C LEU A 88 -4.25 -17.63 -16.24
N VAL A 89 -2.96 -17.28 -16.27
CA VAL A 89 -2.39 -16.31 -17.23
C VAL A 89 -2.52 -16.84 -18.66
N ILE A 90 -2.23 -18.12 -18.91
CA ILE A 90 -2.45 -18.75 -20.23
C ILE A 90 -3.92 -18.63 -20.63
N PHE A 91 -4.86 -18.94 -19.73
CA PHE A 91 -6.29 -18.77 -20.00
C PHE A 91 -6.69 -17.32 -20.22
N TYR A 92 -6.06 -16.36 -19.53
CA TYR A 92 -6.30 -14.93 -19.74
C TYR A 92 -5.90 -14.51 -21.15
N VAL A 93 -4.71 -14.90 -21.61
CA VAL A 93 -4.22 -14.61 -22.96
C VAL A 93 -5.07 -15.31 -24.01
N ALA A 94 -5.42 -16.59 -23.80
CA ALA A 94 -6.29 -17.34 -24.70
C ALA A 94 -7.69 -16.68 -24.82
N ALA A 95 -8.28 -16.27 -23.70
CA ALA A 95 -9.54 -15.54 -23.68
C ALA A 95 -9.45 -14.21 -24.45
N ASP A 96 -8.33 -13.49 -24.33
CA ASP A 96 -8.08 -12.23 -25.04
C ASP A 96 -8.04 -12.39 -26.56
N LEU A 97 -7.48 -13.50 -27.05
CA LEU A 97 -7.44 -13.83 -28.46
C LEU A 97 -8.81 -14.32 -28.97
N ALA A 98 -9.50 -15.16 -28.18
CA ALA A 98 -10.70 -15.87 -28.59
C ALA A 98 -12.01 -15.06 -28.48
N PHE A 99 -12.17 -14.24 -27.44
CA PHE A 99 -13.44 -13.57 -27.15
C PHE A 99 -13.46 -12.10 -27.59
N ARG A 100 -14.68 -11.52 -27.69
CA ARG A 100 -14.91 -10.09 -28.00
C ARG A 100 -15.99 -9.47 -27.10
N GLY A 101 -15.97 -8.14 -27.01
CA GLY A 101 -17.02 -7.35 -26.35
C GLY A 101 -17.20 -7.64 -24.86
N ARG A 102 -18.45 -7.66 -24.40
CA ARG A 102 -18.81 -7.81 -22.98
C ARG A 102 -18.33 -9.12 -22.35
N TRP A 103 -18.31 -10.21 -23.10
CA TRP A 103 -17.93 -11.54 -22.60
C TRP A 103 -16.42 -11.63 -22.36
N LEU A 104 -15.62 -11.07 -23.27
CA LEU A 104 -14.17 -10.92 -23.06
C LEU A 104 -13.88 -10.17 -21.76
N TYR A 105 -14.52 -9.03 -21.56
CA TYR A 105 -14.30 -8.21 -20.36
C TYR A 105 -14.66 -8.96 -19.07
N ARG A 106 -15.80 -9.69 -19.04
CA ARG A 106 -16.18 -10.51 -17.89
C ARG A 106 -15.21 -11.67 -17.64
N ALA A 107 -14.78 -12.36 -18.68
CA ALA A 107 -13.80 -13.44 -18.58
C ALA A 107 -12.47 -12.93 -18.03
N LYS A 108 -11.97 -11.80 -18.54
CA LYS A 108 -10.75 -11.14 -18.04
C LYS A 108 -10.86 -10.78 -16.56
N TRP A 109 -12.00 -10.26 -16.10
CA TRP A 109 -12.21 -9.99 -14.68
C TRP A 109 -12.21 -11.25 -13.83
N LEU A 110 -12.95 -12.29 -14.24
CA LEU A 110 -12.97 -13.56 -13.53
C LEU A 110 -11.56 -14.15 -13.41
N LEU A 111 -10.82 -14.20 -14.52
CA LEU A 111 -9.45 -14.71 -14.56
C LEU A 111 -8.51 -13.86 -13.72
N LEU A 112 -8.62 -12.53 -13.78
CA LEU A 112 -7.85 -11.65 -12.90
C LEU A 112 -8.15 -11.93 -11.42
N MET A 113 -9.41 -12.09 -11.02
CA MET A 113 -9.75 -12.41 -9.63
C MET A 113 -9.19 -13.77 -9.19
N LEU A 114 -9.20 -14.78 -10.07
CA LEU A 114 -8.58 -16.08 -9.80
C LEU A 114 -7.05 -15.98 -9.69
N ILE A 115 -6.41 -15.15 -10.51
CA ILE A 115 -4.98 -14.86 -10.42
C ILE A 115 -4.68 -14.18 -9.08
N LEU A 116 -5.45 -13.17 -8.68
CA LEU A 116 -5.28 -12.53 -7.36
C LEU A 116 -5.52 -13.51 -6.20
N ALA A 117 -6.49 -14.42 -6.34
CA ALA A 117 -6.74 -15.45 -5.35
C ALA A 117 -5.52 -16.38 -5.18
N THR A 118 -4.85 -16.75 -6.26
CA THR A 118 -3.70 -17.68 -6.25
C THR A 118 -2.36 -17.00 -5.94
N THR A 119 -2.20 -15.73 -6.26
CA THR A 119 -0.90 -15.01 -6.14
C THR A 119 -0.81 -14.09 -4.93
N LEU A 120 -1.94 -13.67 -4.36
CA LEU A 120 -2.00 -12.73 -3.25
C LEU A 120 -2.74 -13.32 -2.06
N VAL A 121 -4.00 -13.73 -2.25
CA VAL A 121 -4.86 -14.16 -1.13
C VAL A 121 -4.42 -15.50 -0.55
N ALA A 122 -4.23 -16.53 -1.37
CA ALA A 122 -3.83 -17.86 -0.91
C ALA A 122 -2.43 -17.88 -0.27
N PRO A 123 -1.38 -17.23 -0.83
CA PRO A 123 -0.10 -17.11 -0.15
C PRO A 123 -0.18 -16.39 1.20
N THR A 124 -1.01 -15.33 1.30
CA THR A 124 -1.25 -14.65 2.59
C THR A 124 -1.85 -15.61 3.60
N TRP A 125 -2.91 -16.35 3.24
CA TRP A 125 -3.55 -17.33 4.11
C TRP A 125 -2.62 -18.48 4.49
N GLN A 126 -1.77 -18.92 3.56
CA GLN A 126 -0.76 -19.92 3.83
C GLN A 126 0.19 -19.46 4.94
N LEU A 127 0.70 -18.22 4.88
CA LEU A 127 1.55 -17.68 5.93
C LEU A 127 0.80 -17.46 7.26
N ILE A 128 -0.50 -17.16 7.23
CA ILE A 128 -1.35 -17.11 8.43
C ILE A 128 -1.42 -18.49 9.10
N LEU A 129 -1.69 -19.53 8.32
CA LEU A 129 -1.76 -20.91 8.83
C LEU A 129 -0.40 -21.39 9.39
N LEU A 130 0.70 -21.12 8.67
CA LEU A 130 2.03 -21.45 9.16
C LEU A 130 2.38 -20.71 10.46
N ARG A 131 2.00 -19.43 10.59
CA ARG A 131 2.16 -18.68 11.84
C ARG A 131 1.39 -19.31 13.01
N GLN A 132 0.16 -19.78 12.78
CA GLN A 132 -0.61 -20.45 13.83
C GLN A 132 0.07 -21.73 14.35
N GLY A 133 0.80 -22.45 13.50
CA GLY A 133 1.54 -23.66 13.88
C GLY A 133 2.93 -23.40 14.47
N SER A 134 3.60 -22.33 14.06
CA SER A 134 5.02 -22.06 14.40
C SER A 134 5.23 -20.93 15.43
N GLY A 135 4.16 -20.27 15.89
CA GLY A 135 4.22 -19.24 16.92
C GLY A 135 4.05 -17.80 16.41
N PRO A 136 3.73 -16.85 17.30
CA PRO A 136 3.25 -15.50 16.94
C PRO A 136 4.28 -14.61 16.23
N ALA A 137 5.58 -14.86 16.41
CA ALA A 137 6.65 -14.12 15.73
C ALA A 137 7.00 -14.64 14.33
N SER A 138 6.50 -15.83 13.96
CA SER A 138 6.85 -16.54 12.73
C SER A 138 6.03 -16.06 11.53
N TYR A 139 6.58 -16.22 10.32
CA TYR A 139 5.89 -16.03 9.02
C TYR A 139 5.09 -14.71 8.89
N SER A 140 5.55 -13.64 9.54
CA SER A 140 4.90 -12.34 9.53
C SER A 140 5.92 -11.20 9.63
N HIS A 141 5.49 -10.01 9.25
CA HIS A 141 6.27 -8.79 9.37
C HIS A 141 6.16 -8.21 10.78
N ASP A 142 7.26 -7.61 11.26
CA ASP A 142 7.38 -7.00 12.59
C ASP A 142 6.27 -6.00 12.91
N GLY A 143 6.35 -4.79 12.37
CA GLY A 143 5.55 -3.67 12.82
C GLY A 143 4.09 -3.77 12.38
N GLY A 144 3.88 -4.31 11.18
CA GLY A 144 2.57 -4.42 10.55
C GLY A 144 1.71 -5.57 11.07
N VAL A 145 2.29 -6.60 11.72
CA VAL A 145 1.50 -7.69 12.32
C VAL A 145 1.79 -7.77 13.81
N ILE A 146 3.02 -8.16 14.16
CA ILE A 146 3.40 -8.51 15.53
C ILE A 146 3.25 -7.30 16.47
N GLN A 147 3.86 -6.17 16.10
CA GLN A 147 3.84 -4.97 16.92
C GLN A 147 2.46 -4.33 16.96
N THR A 148 1.70 -4.38 15.87
CA THR A 148 0.31 -3.86 15.84
C THR A 148 -0.58 -4.68 16.78
N GLU A 149 -0.47 -6.01 16.79
CA GLU A 149 -1.19 -6.88 17.71
C GLU A 149 -0.83 -6.62 19.18
N ALA A 150 0.47 -6.49 19.50
CA ALA A 150 0.93 -6.13 20.85
C ALA A 150 0.42 -4.75 21.29
N THR A 151 0.42 -3.77 20.38
CA THR A 151 -0.09 -2.42 20.62
C THR A 151 -1.58 -2.41 20.95
N ILE A 152 -2.37 -3.27 20.29
CA ILE A 152 -3.79 -3.43 20.63
C ILE A 152 -3.94 -4.00 22.05
N GLN A 153 -3.08 -4.92 22.49
CA GLN A 153 -3.09 -5.41 23.87
C GLN A 153 -2.79 -4.28 24.86
N PHE A 154 -1.76 -3.47 24.60
CA PHE A 154 -1.47 -2.27 25.42
C PHE A 154 -2.68 -1.34 25.50
N LEU A 155 -3.34 -1.06 24.38
CA LEU A 155 -4.57 -0.26 24.36
C LEU A 155 -5.65 -0.86 25.28
N LEU A 156 -5.88 -2.18 25.21
CA LEU A 156 -6.90 -2.87 26.00
C LEU A 156 -6.55 -2.92 27.50
N GLU A 157 -5.26 -2.89 27.84
CA GLU A 157 -4.75 -2.80 29.20
C GLU A 157 -4.71 -1.36 29.74
N GLY A 158 -5.03 -0.36 28.92
CA GLY A 158 -4.94 1.05 29.30
C GLY A 158 -3.51 1.58 29.38
N LYS A 159 -2.56 0.93 28.69
CA LYS A 159 -1.18 1.36 28.53
C LYS A 159 -1.00 2.24 27.29
N ASN A 160 -0.08 3.18 27.37
CA ASN A 160 0.24 4.05 26.24
C ASN A 160 1.35 3.41 25.40
N PRO A 161 1.08 2.98 24.16
CA PRO A 161 2.03 2.20 23.37
C PRO A 161 3.29 2.97 22.95
N TYR A 162 3.30 4.30 23.07
CA TYR A 162 4.49 5.11 22.81
C TYR A 162 5.42 5.21 24.02
N ILE A 163 5.01 4.69 25.19
CA ILE A 163 5.83 4.64 26.41
C ILE A 163 6.34 3.22 26.66
N GLU A 164 5.59 2.21 26.24
CA GLU A 164 5.89 0.81 26.50
C GLU A 164 6.98 0.26 25.57
N ASP A 165 7.83 -0.59 26.13
CA ASP A 165 8.74 -1.42 25.35
C ASP A 165 8.05 -2.71 24.87
N TYR A 166 8.52 -3.23 23.74
CA TYR A 166 8.03 -4.46 23.12
C TYR A 166 8.90 -5.69 23.44
N ILE A 167 9.83 -5.57 24.40
CA ILE A 167 10.77 -6.63 24.80
C ILE A 167 10.06 -7.83 25.43
N GLU A 168 8.93 -7.61 26.10
CA GLU A 168 8.12 -8.69 26.71
C GLU A 168 7.00 -9.17 25.78
N THR A 169 7.12 -8.92 24.47
CA THR A 169 6.14 -9.31 23.46
C THR A 169 6.79 -10.23 22.42
N PRO A 170 6.01 -10.94 21.58
CA PRO A 170 6.58 -11.74 20.48
C PRO A 170 7.50 -10.96 19.53
N MET A 171 7.41 -9.63 19.51
CA MET A 171 8.31 -8.78 18.74
C MET A 171 9.79 -9.00 19.12
N ALA A 172 10.07 -9.38 20.37
CA ALA A 172 11.41 -9.64 20.87
C ALA A 172 12.11 -10.83 20.17
N GLU A 173 11.36 -11.72 19.54
CA GLU A 173 11.91 -12.87 18.81
C GLU A 173 12.23 -12.53 17.34
N TRP A 174 11.70 -11.43 16.81
CA TRP A 174 11.76 -11.10 15.39
C TRP A 174 13.05 -10.34 14.99
N GLY A 175 13.61 -10.67 13.83
CA GLY A 175 14.75 -9.97 13.24
C GLY A 175 16.11 -10.35 13.86
N PHE A 176 17.17 -9.60 13.53
CA PHE A 176 18.53 -9.84 14.06
C PHE A 176 18.77 -8.97 15.30
N SER A 177 19.31 -9.56 16.38
CA SER A 177 19.48 -8.94 17.69
C SER A 177 20.11 -7.55 17.65
N GLU A 178 21.08 -7.34 16.76
CA GLU A 178 21.87 -6.11 16.69
C GLU A 178 21.08 -4.93 16.09
N TYR A 179 19.95 -5.18 15.42
CA TYR A 179 19.18 -4.16 14.69
C TYR A 179 17.75 -3.96 15.21
N ARG A 180 17.39 -4.53 16.36
CA ARG A 180 16.02 -4.50 16.92
C ARG A 180 15.69 -3.21 17.67
N THR A 181 16.04 -2.04 17.12
CA THR A 181 15.69 -0.77 17.78
C THR A 181 14.18 -0.52 17.82
N ALA A 182 13.40 -1.14 16.92
CA ALA A 182 11.94 -1.12 16.94
C ALA A 182 11.32 -1.75 18.22
N LEU A 183 12.10 -2.45 19.05
CA LEU A 183 11.61 -2.94 20.34
C LEU A 183 11.29 -1.83 21.34
N TYR A 184 11.85 -0.63 21.14
CA TYR A 184 11.72 0.48 22.07
C TYR A 184 10.82 1.60 21.54
N HIS A 185 10.22 1.41 20.36
CA HIS A 185 9.50 2.48 19.66
C HIS A 185 8.33 1.95 18.84
N TYR A 186 7.19 2.62 18.89
CA TYR A 186 6.03 2.41 18.02
C TYR A 186 5.91 3.52 16.95
N PRO A 187 6.47 3.33 15.74
CA PRO A 187 6.61 4.41 14.75
C PRO A 187 5.34 4.71 13.93
N TYR A 188 4.19 4.15 14.33
CA TYR A 188 2.94 4.29 13.60
C TYR A 188 1.97 5.17 14.35
N LEU A 189 1.07 5.83 13.63
CA LEU A 189 0.08 6.71 14.24
C LEU A 189 -1.16 5.94 14.71
N PRO A 190 -1.95 6.48 15.66
CA PRO A 190 -2.89 5.67 16.44
C PRO A 190 -3.99 4.98 15.63
N TRP A 191 -4.35 5.49 14.45
CA TRP A 191 -5.41 4.88 13.64
C TRP A 191 -5.11 3.44 13.23
N THR A 192 -3.82 3.07 13.12
CA THR A 192 -3.39 1.72 12.76
C THR A 192 -3.92 0.65 13.70
N PHE A 193 -3.71 0.83 15.01
CA PHE A 193 -4.17 -0.12 16.02
C PHE A 193 -5.61 0.16 16.45
N LEU A 194 -6.08 1.41 16.48
CA LEU A 194 -7.47 1.73 16.84
C LEU A 194 -8.49 1.13 15.85
N PHE A 195 -8.21 1.19 14.55
CA PHE A 195 -9.08 0.57 13.55
C PHE A 195 -9.07 -0.96 13.65
N SER A 196 -7.92 -1.53 13.98
CA SER A 196 -7.72 -2.98 14.02
C SER A 196 -8.27 -3.61 15.30
N ALA A 197 -8.28 -2.89 16.42
CA ALA A 197 -8.76 -3.34 17.73
C ALA A 197 -10.14 -4.03 17.74
N PRO A 198 -11.21 -3.51 17.10
CA PRO A 198 -12.49 -4.23 17.06
C PRO A 198 -12.39 -5.57 16.33
N PHE A 199 -11.59 -5.66 15.26
CA PHE A 199 -11.39 -6.91 14.54
C PHE A 199 -10.52 -7.88 15.35
N TYR A 200 -9.53 -7.38 16.09
CA TYR A 200 -8.71 -8.13 17.03
C TYR A 200 -9.57 -8.82 18.08
N LEU A 201 -10.47 -8.07 18.73
CA LEU A 201 -11.39 -8.62 19.73
C LEU A 201 -12.32 -9.69 19.15
N LEU A 202 -12.92 -9.44 17.99
CA LEU A 202 -13.81 -10.39 17.32
C LEU A 202 -13.06 -11.65 16.86
N GLY A 203 -11.88 -11.49 16.27
CA GLY A 203 -11.06 -12.59 15.77
C GLY A 203 -10.51 -13.46 16.90
N ASN A 204 -10.09 -12.85 18.01
CA ASN A 204 -9.62 -13.58 19.19
C ASN A 204 -10.76 -14.34 19.87
N ALA A 205 -11.97 -13.80 19.90
CA ALA A 205 -13.13 -14.49 20.44
C ALA A 205 -13.43 -15.82 19.71
N VAL A 206 -13.03 -15.94 18.44
CA VAL A 206 -13.18 -17.16 17.63
C VAL A 206 -11.84 -17.91 17.40
N GLY A 207 -10.73 -17.41 17.96
CA GLY A 207 -9.39 -18.02 17.81
C GLY A 207 -8.79 -17.93 16.40
N LEU A 208 -9.20 -16.95 15.58
CA LEU A 208 -8.79 -16.85 14.16
C LEU A 208 -8.20 -15.48 13.80
N TYR A 209 -7.77 -14.66 14.77
CA TYR A 209 -7.24 -13.36 14.43
C TYR A 209 -5.84 -13.43 13.80
N ASP A 210 -5.67 -12.71 12.69
CA ASP A 210 -4.38 -12.28 12.17
C ASP A 210 -4.57 -10.91 11.52
N GLN A 211 -3.67 -9.97 11.84
CA GLN A 211 -3.74 -8.60 11.33
C GLN A 211 -3.80 -8.51 9.79
N ARG A 212 -3.24 -9.48 9.06
CA ARG A 212 -3.30 -9.52 7.59
C ARG A 212 -4.72 -9.67 7.05
N MET A 213 -5.65 -10.23 7.81
CA MET A 213 -7.06 -10.30 7.40
C MET A 213 -7.68 -8.91 7.25
N VAL A 214 -7.33 -7.98 8.15
CA VAL A 214 -7.74 -6.58 8.07
C VAL A 214 -7.14 -5.92 6.83
N TYR A 215 -5.86 -6.18 6.54
CA TYR A 215 -5.18 -5.64 5.36
C TYR A 215 -5.75 -6.19 4.05
N LEU A 216 -6.06 -7.49 3.96
CA LEU A 216 -6.70 -8.08 2.79
C LEU A 216 -8.10 -7.49 2.55
N ALA A 217 -8.90 -7.30 3.61
CA ALA A 217 -10.22 -6.69 3.51
C ALA A 217 -10.13 -5.23 3.02
N LEU A 218 -9.23 -4.44 3.60
CA LEU A 218 -8.98 -3.06 3.16
C LEU A 218 -8.47 -3.01 1.72
N MET A 219 -7.51 -3.88 1.35
CA MET A 219 -6.98 -3.96 -0.01
C MET A 219 -8.08 -4.30 -1.01
N ALA A 220 -8.96 -5.27 -0.72
CA ALA A 220 -10.08 -5.60 -1.59
C ALA A 220 -11.00 -4.38 -1.82
N LEU A 221 -11.34 -3.65 -0.76
CA LEU A 221 -12.12 -2.41 -0.87
C LEU A 221 -11.37 -1.31 -1.63
N GLY A 222 -10.07 -1.16 -1.38
CA GLY A 222 -9.18 -0.20 -2.04
C GLY A 222 -9.12 -0.43 -3.55
N LEU A 223 -8.96 -1.69 -3.98
CA LEU A 223 -8.98 -2.10 -5.38
C LEU A 223 -10.33 -1.82 -6.03
N ILE A 224 -11.44 -2.07 -5.32
CA ILE A 224 -12.79 -1.75 -5.80
C ILE A 224 -12.94 -0.24 -6.00
N CYS A 225 -12.49 0.58 -5.05
CA CYS A 225 -12.51 2.03 -5.14
C CYS A 225 -11.67 2.53 -6.33
N ALA A 226 -10.41 2.08 -6.43
CA ALA A 226 -9.50 2.45 -7.52
C ALA A 226 -10.06 2.06 -8.90
N ALA A 227 -10.59 0.84 -9.04
CA ALA A 227 -11.21 0.39 -10.27
C ALA A 227 -12.44 1.25 -10.66
N ARG A 228 -13.26 1.63 -9.68
CA ARG A 228 -14.43 2.49 -9.93
C ARG A 228 -14.08 3.91 -10.31
N MET A 229 -12.87 4.39 -9.99
CA MET A 229 -12.42 5.71 -10.42
C MET A 229 -12.07 5.79 -11.92
N ILE A 230 -11.90 4.63 -12.57
CA ILE A 230 -11.47 4.53 -13.97
C ILE A 230 -12.66 4.12 -14.84
N THR A 231 -12.97 4.97 -15.82
CA THR A 231 -14.10 4.76 -16.75
C THR A 231 -13.76 3.76 -17.86
N GLU A 232 -12.53 3.80 -18.40
CA GLU A 232 -12.12 2.96 -19.50
C GLU A 232 -11.91 1.49 -19.06
N PRO A 233 -12.59 0.50 -19.67
CA PRO A 233 -12.55 -0.90 -19.22
C PRO A 233 -11.15 -1.51 -19.13
N ARG A 234 -10.27 -1.24 -20.12
CA ARG A 234 -8.91 -1.79 -20.15
C ARG A 234 -8.00 -1.15 -19.10
N ARG A 235 -8.05 0.18 -18.98
CA ARG A 235 -7.30 0.89 -17.91
C ARG A 235 -7.75 0.46 -16.53
N ARG A 236 -9.02 0.11 -16.36
CA ARG A 236 -9.55 -0.41 -15.09
C ARG A 236 -8.90 -1.74 -14.73
N LEU A 237 -8.84 -2.68 -15.67
CA LEU A 237 -8.13 -3.95 -15.49
C LEU A 237 -6.65 -3.70 -15.16
N ALA A 238 -5.98 -2.86 -15.95
CA ALA A 238 -4.57 -2.53 -15.75
C ALA A 238 -4.29 -1.89 -14.39
N ALA A 239 -5.14 -0.99 -13.91
CA ALA A 239 -4.98 -0.40 -12.59
C ALA A 239 -5.13 -1.46 -11.49
N THR A 240 -6.14 -2.32 -11.57
CA THR A 240 -6.29 -3.42 -10.60
C THR A 240 -5.09 -4.37 -10.64
N MET A 241 -4.58 -4.71 -11.84
CA MET A 241 -3.37 -5.51 -11.99
C MET A 241 -2.17 -4.83 -11.33
N ILE A 242 -1.88 -3.57 -11.65
CA ILE A 242 -0.72 -2.88 -11.07
C ILE A 242 -0.87 -2.73 -9.57
N LEU A 243 -2.05 -2.38 -9.04
CA LEU A 243 -2.21 -2.19 -7.61
C LEU A 243 -2.09 -3.50 -6.82
N ALA A 244 -2.61 -4.61 -7.36
CA ALA A 244 -2.67 -5.88 -6.64
C ALA A 244 -1.50 -6.85 -6.94
N LEU A 245 -0.90 -6.75 -8.14
CA LEU A 245 0.21 -7.60 -8.61
C LEU A 245 1.52 -6.81 -8.77
N ASN A 246 1.58 -5.58 -8.26
CA ASN A 246 2.87 -4.91 -8.08
C ASN A 246 3.74 -5.81 -7.21
N PRO A 247 4.86 -6.33 -7.74
CA PRO A 247 5.58 -7.42 -7.10
C PRO A 247 6.21 -7.01 -5.77
N VAL A 248 6.41 -5.71 -5.54
CA VAL A 248 6.88 -5.19 -4.25
C VAL A 248 5.72 -5.11 -3.26
N MET A 249 4.64 -4.40 -3.61
CA MET A 249 3.47 -4.21 -2.74
C MET A 249 2.69 -5.50 -2.45
N ALA A 250 2.67 -6.45 -3.39
CA ALA A 250 2.00 -7.73 -3.19
C ALA A 250 2.67 -8.54 -2.07
N ILE A 251 4.01 -8.54 -2.03
CA ILE A 251 4.79 -9.16 -0.94
C ILE A 251 4.53 -8.44 0.38
N ASP A 252 4.42 -7.11 0.35
CA ASP A 252 4.09 -6.32 1.53
C ASP A 252 2.77 -6.78 2.14
N VAL A 253 1.74 -7.02 1.33
CA VAL A 253 0.45 -7.53 1.82
C VAL A 253 0.55 -8.96 2.33
N ILE A 254 1.28 -9.85 1.63
CA ILE A 254 1.42 -11.27 2.01
C ILE A 254 2.09 -11.42 3.38
N PHE A 255 3.19 -10.69 3.62
CA PHE A 255 3.88 -10.70 4.91
C PHE A 255 3.18 -9.86 5.99
N GLY A 256 2.29 -8.95 5.60
CA GLY A 256 1.52 -8.12 6.53
C GLY A 256 2.21 -6.81 6.92
N GLN A 257 2.84 -6.15 5.97
CA GLN A 257 3.29 -4.77 6.15
C GLN A 257 2.12 -3.79 6.07
N ASN A 258 2.27 -2.64 6.73
CA ASN A 258 1.17 -1.69 6.93
C ASN A 258 1.06 -0.59 5.87
N ASP A 259 1.88 -0.59 4.83
CA ASP A 259 1.83 0.43 3.76
C ASP A 259 0.53 0.34 2.94
N SER A 260 0.00 -0.88 2.80
CA SER A 260 -1.32 -1.14 2.22
C SER A 260 -2.46 -0.46 2.99
N PHE A 261 -2.33 -0.32 4.32
CA PHE A 261 -3.34 0.30 5.18
C PHE A 261 -3.54 1.78 4.85
N VAL A 262 -2.45 2.56 4.90
CA VAL A 262 -2.50 4.00 4.58
C VAL A 262 -2.86 4.22 3.11
N LEU A 263 -2.39 3.36 2.20
CA LEU A 263 -2.77 3.40 0.79
C LEU A 263 -4.29 3.34 0.62
N CYS A 264 -4.96 2.38 1.26
CA CYS A 264 -6.41 2.21 1.13
C CYS A 264 -7.19 3.44 1.60
N TRP A 265 -6.79 4.06 2.71
CA TRP A 265 -7.45 5.28 3.19
C TRP A 265 -7.31 6.46 2.22
N ILE A 266 -6.16 6.61 1.56
CA ILE A 266 -5.99 7.59 0.49
C ILE A 266 -6.86 7.24 -0.73
N LEU A 267 -6.93 5.97 -1.13
CA LEU A 267 -7.81 5.54 -2.24
C LEU A 267 -9.29 5.81 -1.94
N PHE A 268 -9.74 5.57 -0.71
CA PHE A 268 -11.11 5.90 -0.29
C PHE A 268 -11.35 7.41 -0.37
N SER A 269 -10.39 8.20 0.13
CA SER A 269 -10.44 9.66 0.04
C SER A 269 -10.60 10.13 -1.40
N LEU A 270 -9.73 9.66 -2.30
CA LEU A 270 -9.74 10.03 -3.72
C LEU A 270 -11.00 9.55 -4.45
N TYR A 271 -11.50 8.36 -4.12
CA TYR A 271 -12.75 7.85 -4.67
C TYR A 271 -13.94 8.76 -4.31
N PHE A 272 -14.10 9.09 -3.02
CA PHE A 272 -15.17 9.98 -2.59
C PHE A 272 -14.99 11.41 -3.10
N LEU A 273 -13.74 11.88 -3.22
CA LEU A 273 -13.43 13.17 -3.81
C LEU A 273 -13.88 13.25 -5.26
N GLN A 274 -13.57 12.23 -6.06
CA GLN A 274 -14.01 12.15 -7.46
C GLN A 274 -15.54 12.14 -7.57
N ARG A 275 -16.23 11.44 -6.66
CA ARG A 275 -17.71 11.45 -6.58
C ARG A 275 -18.24 12.86 -6.28
N TRP A 276 -17.66 13.54 -5.30
CA TRP A 276 -18.05 14.91 -4.97
C TRP A 276 -17.85 15.86 -6.15
N GLN A 277 -16.68 15.81 -6.80
CA GLN A 277 -16.36 16.64 -7.96
C GLN A 277 -17.31 16.38 -9.13
N GLY A 278 -17.64 15.11 -9.41
CA GLY A 278 -18.58 14.73 -10.46
C GLY A 278 -20.04 15.12 -10.19
N SER A 279 -20.40 15.43 -8.95
CA SER A 279 -21.74 15.89 -8.56
C SER A 279 -21.88 17.42 -8.53
N GLN A 280 -20.83 18.19 -8.83
CA GLN A 280 -20.90 19.65 -8.78
C GLN A 280 -21.62 20.23 -10.02
N PRO A 281 -22.50 21.23 -9.85
CA PRO A 281 -23.15 21.91 -10.96
C PRO A 281 -22.16 22.79 -11.74
N ALA A 282 -22.34 22.88 -13.06
CA ALA A 282 -21.51 23.72 -13.94
C ALA A 282 -21.60 25.23 -13.62
N SER A 283 -22.63 25.67 -12.87
CA SER A 283 -22.92 27.07 -12.56
C SER A 283 -22.23 27.61 -11.28
N GLY A 284 -21.23 26.89 -10.73
CA GLY A 284 -20.19 27.49 -9.88
C GLY A 284 -20.52 27.71 -8.39
N SER A 285 -21.71 27.39 -7.91
CA SER A 285 -21.98 27.35 -6.46
C SER A 285 -21.84 25.92 -5.95
N THR A 286 -20.65 25.58 -5.46
CA THR A 286 -20.39 24.26 -4.89
C THR A 286 -20.80 24.21 -3.43
N SER A 287 -21.62 23.22 -3.08
CA SER A 287 -22.01 23.03 -1.69
C SER A 287 -20.83 22.51 -0.88
N ALA A 288 -20.40 23.29 0.10
CA ALA A 288 -19.45 22.84 1.12
C ALA A 288 -20.01 21.73 2.02
N ARG A 289 -21.32 21.45 1.94
CA ARG A 289 -22.01 20.42 2.73
C ARG A 289 -22.47 19.29 1.82
N HIS A 290 -21.51 18.53 1.29
CA HIS A 290 -21.79 17.35 0.47
C HIS A 290 -21.26 16.09 1.15
N PRO A 291 -22.05 15.01 1.29
CA PRO A 291 -21.63 13.81 2.03
C PRO A 291 -20.36 13.18 1.47
N ALA A 292 -20.18 13.17 0.14
CA ALA A 292 -18.95 12.67 -0.47
C ALA A 292 -17.71 13.53 -0.16
N LEU A 293 -17.86 14.85 0.04
CA LEU A 293 -16.74 15.69 0.47
C LEU A 293 -16.35 15.38 1.92
N TYR A 294 -17.34 15.19 2.79
CA TYR A 294 -17.09 14.76 4.17
C TYR A 294 -16.41 13.40 4.20
N ALA A 295 -16.91 12.42 3.45
CA ALA A 295 -16.28 11.10 3.36
C ALA A 295 -14.84 11.20 2.83
N ALA A 296 -14.59 12.00 1.79
CA ALA A 296 -13.26 12.21 1.24
C ALA A 296 -12.28 12.79 2.28
N THR A 297 -12.71 13.82 3.00
CA THR A 297 -11.86 14.53 3.97
C THR A 297 -11.69 13.73 5.27
N VAL A 298 -12.73 13.03 5.75
CA VAL A 298 -12.61 12.07 6.86
C VAL A 298 -11.62 10.96 6.51
N CYS A 299 -11.77 10.29 5.35
CA CYS A 299 -10.82 9.27 4.92
C CYS A 299 -9.39 9.81 4.79
N PHE A 300 -9.21 11.06 4.35
CA PHE A 300 -7.89 11.68 4.31
C PHE A 300 -7.32 11.95 5.72
N GLY A 301 -8.15 12.42 6.65
CA GLY A 301 -7.77 12.59 8.05
C GLY A 301 -7.35 11.26 8.70
N LEU A 302 -8.08 10.18 8.41
CA LEU A 302 -7.74 8.81 8.85
C LEU A 302 -6.42 8.32 8.23
N ALA A 303 -6.16 8.60 6.94
CA ALA A 303 -4.87 8.31 6.32
C ALA A 303 -3.73 9.04 7.05
N CYS A 304 -3.89 10.35 7.29
CA CYS A 304 -2.94 11.16 8.05
C CYS A 304 -2.79 10.71 9.51
N ALA A 305 -3.80 10.06 10.09
CA ALA A 305 -3.74 9.52 11.44
C ALA A 305 -3.19 8.08 11.50
N SER A 306 -2.80 7.50 10.36
CA SER A 306 -2.23 6.15 10.26
C SER A 306 -0.72 6.15 10.01
N LYS A 307 -0.24 6.99 9.09
CA LYS A 307 1.18 7.05 8.75
C LYS A 307 1.56 8.44 8.22
N PRO A 308 2.73 9.00 8.61
CA PRO A 308 3.19 10.29 8.12
C PRO A 308 3.34 10.39 6.60
N THR A 309 3.46 9.27 5.90
CA THR A 309 3.53 9.25 4.42
C THR A 309 2.34 9.97 3.77
N ALA A 310 1.14 9.87 4.36
CA ALA A 310 -0.05 10.58 3.88
C ALA A 310 0.05 12.12 4.01
N TRP A 311 0.87 12.65 4.92
CA TRP A 311 1.02 14.09 5.11
C TRP A 311 1.62 14.77 3.88
N PHE A 312 2.51 14.07 3.18
CA PHE A 312 3.11 14.53 1.93
C PHE A 312 2.10 14.65 0.78
N PHE A 313 0.91 14.05 0.91
CA PHE A 313 -0.19 14.24 -0.06
C PHE A 313 -1.03 15.50 0.24
N ALA A 314 -0.95 16.05 1.46
CA ALA A 314 -1.84 17.13 1.91
C ALA A 314 -1.79 18.40 1.04
N PRO A 315 -0.62 18.88 0.56
CA PRO A 315 -0.57 20.04 -0.32
C PRO A 315 -1.34 19.81 -1.63
N PHE A 316 -1.18 18.62 -2.24
CA PHE A 316 -1.86 18.25 -3.48
C PHE A 316 -3.35 18.04 -3.26
N PHE A 317 -3.74 17.41 -2.14
CA PHE A 317 -5.14 17.24 -1.75
C PHE A 317 -5.84 18.59 -1.54
N GLY A 318 -5.18 19.55 -0.87
CA GLY A 318 -5.69 20.91 -0.68
C GLY A 318 -5.98 21.63 -2.00
N LEU A 319 -5.15 21.44 -3.03
CA LEU A 319 -5.44 21.96 -4.37
C LEU A 319 -6.64 21.25 -4.98
N LEU A 320 -6.77 19.93 -4.87
CA LEU A 320 -7.94 19.20 -5.39
C LEU A 320 -9.26 19.66 -4.75
N LEU A 321 -9.24 20.10 -3.50
CA LEU A 321 -10.41 20.64 -2.81
C LEU A 321 -10.91 21.96 -3.41
N ILE A 322 -10.09 22.69 -4.17
CA ILE A 322 -10.49 23.96 -4.82
C ILE A 322 -10.66 23.84 -6.33
N GLN A 323 -10.42 22.64 -6.91
CA GLN A 323 -10.60 22.37 -8.33
C GLN A 323 -11.97 22.81 -8.86
N PRO A 324 -13.12 22.55 -8.20
CA PRO A 324 -14.41 22.94 -8.75
C PRO A 324 -14.55 24.45 -9.00
N GLU A 325 -13.87 25.28 -8.20
CA GLU A 325 -14.00 26.74 -8.35
C GLU A 325 -13.14 27.25 -9.49
N TRP A 326 -11.99 26.62 -9.72
CA TRP A 326 -11.14 26.91 -10.86
C TRP A 326 -11.79 26.45 -12.17
N ASN A 327 -12.59 25.39 -12.12
CA ASN A 327 -13.37 24.95 -13.28
C ASN A 327 -14.53 25.90 -13.57
N ALA A 328 -15.18 26.46 -12.54
CA ALA A 328 -16.25 27.44 -12.69
C ALA A 328 -15.74 28.82 -13.15
N ASP A 329 -14.61 29.28 -12.62
CA ASP A 329 -13.95 30.52 -13.01
C ASP A 329 -12.42 30.29 -13.15
N PRO A 330 -11.94 30.04 -14.39
CA PRO A 330 -10.52 29.84 -14.67
C PRO A 330 -9.63 31.01 -14.24
N SER A 331 -10.15 32.24 -14.14
CA SER A 331 -9.39 33.40 -13.68
C SER A 331 -8.94 33.26 -12.22
N LEU A 332 -9.67 32.48 -11.42
CA LEU A 332 -9.32 32.19 -10.02
C LEU A 332 -8.08 31.31 -9.88
N SER A 333 -7.76 30.52 -10.91
CA SER A 333 -6.53 29.72 -10.95
C SER A 333 -5.28 30.62 -11.05
N GLY A 334 -5.40 31.85 -11.59
CA GLY A 334 -4.31 32.82 -11.70
C GLY A 334 -4.01 33.60 -10.40
N ARG A 335 -4.94 33.58 -9.43
CA ARG A 335 -4.81 34.31 -8.17
C ARG A 335 -3.78 33.64 -7.24
N ALA A 336 -3.22 34.43 -6.32
CA ALA A 336 -2.29 33.93 -5.32
C ALA A 336 -2.97 32.87 -4.42
N LEU A 337 -2.28 31.74 -4.20
CA LEU A 337 -2.79 30.58 -3.46
C LEU A 337 -3.33 30.92 -2.07
N TRP A 338 -2.74 31.91 -1.40
CA TRP A 338 -3.15 32.31 -0.05
C TRP A 338 -4.61 32.80 0.02
N ARG A 339 -5.17 33.33 -1.08
CA ARG A 339 -6.57 33.76 -1.14
C ARG A 339 -7.58 32.60 -1.05
N HIS A 340 -7.12 31.39 -1.35
CA HIS A 340 -7.93 30.17 -1.30
C HIS A 340 -7.83 29.43 0.03
N ILE A 341 -6.95 29.86 0.95
CA ILE A 341 -6.78 29.25 2.28
C ILE A 341 -8.10 29.14 3.05
N PRO A 342 -8.94 30.19 3.17
CA PRO A 342 -10.20 30.09 3.91
C PRO A 342 -11.15 29.02 3.35
N LEU A 343 -11.19 28.87 2.03
CA LEU A 343 -12.01 27.86 1.37
C LEU A 343 -11.46 26.44 1.63
N VAL A 344 -10.15 26.24 1.50
CA VAL A 344 -9.50 24.97 1.82
C VAL A 344 -9.77 24.60 3.27
N MET A 345 -9.61 25.54 4.22
CA MET A 345 -9.87 25.32 5.64
C MET A 345 -11.33 24.92 5.89
N ARG A 346 -12.29 25.61 5.24
CA ARG A 346 -13.71 25.27 5.32
C ARG A 346 -14.04 23.89 4.72
N ARG A 347 -13.22 23.34 3.83
CA ARG A 347 -13.44 22.00 3.25
C ARG A 347 -12.70 20.92 4.02
N VAL A 348 -11.50 21.20 4.53
CA VAL A 348 -10.62 20.22 5.17
C VAL A 348 -10.90 20.03 6.67
N TRP A 349 -11.70 20.90 7.30
CA TRP A 349 -11.97 20.80 8.74
C TRP A 349 -12.40 19.41 9.24
N PRO A 350 -13.17 18.56 8.51
CA PRO A 350 -13.51 17.23 8.99
C PRO A 350 -12.26 16.33 9.09
N ALA A 351 -11.31 16.48 8.17
CA ALA A 351 -10.03 15.79 8.23
C ALA A 351 -9.23 16.21 9.47
N LEU A 352 -9.17 17.52 9.75
CA LEU A 352 -8.46 18.07 10.91
C LEU A 352 -9.08 17.61 12.23
N VAL A 353 -10.41 17.57 12.32
CA VAL A 353 -11.12 17.08 13.51
C VAL A 353 -10.85 15.61 13.73
N VAL A 354 -10.99 14.76 12.71
CA VAL A 354 -10.75 13.31 12.85
C VAL A 354 -9.28 13.03 13.19
N TRP A 355 -8.34 13.67 12.49
CA TRP A 355 -6.92 13.55 12.78
C TRP A 355 -6.60 13.99 14.21
N GLY A 356 -7.12 15.16 14.63
CA GLY A 356 -6.92 15.69 15.97
C GLY A 356 -7.52 14.81 17.06
N LEU A 357 -8.75 14.30 16.88
CA LEU A 357 -9.40 13.42 17.84
C LEU A 357 -8.66 12.09 18.04
N ILE A 358 -8.01 11.58 17.00
CA ILE A 358 -7.25 10.32 17.07
C ILE A 358 -5.88 10.53 17.72
N LEU A 359 -5.18 11.61 17.37
CA LEU A 359 -3.81 11.86 17.87
C LEU A 359 -3.80 12.50 19.26
N ALA A 360 -4.72 13.43 19.54
CA ALA A 360 -4.68 14.24 20.76
C ALA A 360 -4.62 13.42 22.06
N PRO A 361 -5.36 12.30 22.23
CA PRO A 361 -5.24 11.51 23.46
C PRO A 361 -3.81 11.05 23.75
N TYR A 362 -3.06 10.63 22.73
CA TYR A 362 -1.70 10.10 22.90
C TYR A 362 -0.66 11.21 23.02
N VAL A 363 -0.83 12.29 22.23
CA VAL A 363 0.03 13.48 22.33
C VAL A 363 -0.12 14.14 23.69
N LEU A 364 -1.34 14.25 24.23
CA LEU A 364 -1.58 14.83 25.56
C LEU A 364 -1.13 13.90 26.69
N TRP A 365 -1.17 12.59 26.49
CA TRP A 365 -0.72 11.61 27.49
C TRP A 365 0.80 11.66 27.67
N SER A 366 1.57 11.65 26.59
CA SER A 366 3.02 11.85 26.64
C SER A 366 3.54 12.46 25.33
N PRO A 367 3.69 13.80 25.26
CA PRO A 367 4.15 14.47 24.05
C PRO A 367 5.56 14.06 23.63
N GLU A 368 6.44 13.86 24.61
CA GLU A 368 7.84 13.49 24.39
C GLU A 368 7.95 12.09 23.80
N ALA A 369 7.30 11.10 24.42
CA ALA A 369 7.36 9.73 23.96
C ALA A 369 6.71 9.55 22.57
N PHE A 370 5.57 10.24 22.34
CA PHE A 370 4.96 10.27 21.00
C PHE A 370 5.88 10.88 19.94
N TYR A 371 6.57 11.97 20.25
CA TYR A 371 7.52 12.59 19.32
C TYR A 371 8.75 11.70 19.08
N ASP A 372 9.23 11.05 20.14
CA ASP A 372 10.40 10.18 20.08
C ASP A 372 10.15 9.02 19.11
N ASP A 373 9.05 8.30 19.30
CA ASP A 373 8.68 7.14 18.49
C ASP A 373 8.30 7.47 17.04
N VAL A 374 7.47 8.49 16.84
CA VAL A 374 6.93 8.80 15.51
C VAL A 374 7.95 9.53 14.64
N TRP A 375 8.83 10.35 15.23
CA TRP A 375 9.74 11.22 14.47
C TRP A 375 11.20 11.01 14.81
N ARG A 376 11.58 11.14 16.08
CA ARG A 376 12.99 11.19 16.50
C ARG A 376 13.71 9.89 16.13
N TRP A 377 13.11 8.75 16.45
CA TRP A 377 13.58 7.41 16.10
C TRP A 377 13.84 7.27 14.60
N SER A 378 12.83 7.54 13.75
CA SER A 378 12.93 7.42 12.29
C SER A 378 14.00 8.34 11.69
N SER A 379 14.25 9.50 12.30
CA SER A 379 15.28 10.45 11.88
C SER A 379 16.70 10.05 12.31
N GLY A 380 16.86 8.95 13.07
CA GLY A 380 18.14 8.51 13.61
C GLY A 380 18.63 9.36 14.78
N GLN A 381 17.73 10.07 15.44
CA GLN A 381 18.00 10.80 16.66
C GLN A 381 17.57 9.96 17.87
N GLY A 382 18.16 10.22 19.05
CA GLY A 382 17.88 9.45 20.26
C GLY A 382 18.92 8.35 20.53
N GLU A 383 18.79 7.67 21.67
CA GLU A 383 19.74 6.63 22.09
C GLU A 383 19.64 5.37 21.21
N THR A 384 18.42 5.04 20.77
CA THR A 384 18.07 3.86 19.97
C THR A 384 17.55 4.23 18.58
N GLY A 385 18.12 5.25 17.94
CA GLY A 385 17.69 5.74 16.62
C GLY A 385 17.63 4.65 15.53
N TYR A 386 16.69 4.78 14.60
CA TYR A 386 16.60 3.86 13.46
C TYR A 386 17.89 3.92 12.63
N GLN A 387 18.29 2.80 12.03
CA GLN A 387 19.52 2.70 11.25
C GLN A 387 19.39 3.34 9.86
N ILE A 388 20.54 3.70 9.27
CA ILE A 388 20.64 3.99 7.84
C ILE A 388 20.40 2.68 7.07
N TRP A 389 19.37 2.64 6.23
CA TRP A 389 18.91 1.40 5.60
C TRP A 389 18.24 1.59 4.23
N GLY A 390 18.13 0.50 3.48
CA GLY A 390 17.35 0.44 2.25
C GLY A 390 18.12 0.87 1.00
N TRP A 391 17.43 1.31 -0.04
CA TRP A 391 17.99 1.49 -1.39
C TRP A 391 18.20 2.97 -1.78
N GLY A 392 18.12 3.87 -0.81
CA GLY A 392 18.22 5.31 -1.03
C GLY A 392 19.66 5.80 -1.18
N GLY A 393 19.79 7.10 -1.40
CA GLY A 393 21.05 7.82 -1.44
C GLY A 393 21.78 7.85 -0.09
N SER A 394 21.13 7.48 1.01
CA SER A 394 21.79 7.33 2.32
C SER A 394 22.92 6.30 2.32
N ASN A 395 22.92 5.34 1.40
CA ASN A 395 24.03 4.41 1.20
C ASN A 395 25.34 5.12 0.79
N PHE A 396 25.29 6.30 0.17
CA PHE A 396 26.51 7.08 -0.11
C PHE A 396 27.16 7.61 1.16
N VAL A 397 26.37 7.94 2.20
CA VAL A 397 26.91 8.34 3.51
C VAL A 397 27.72 7.21 4.13
N LEU A 398 27.20 5.99 4.05
CA LEU A 398 27.89 4.78 4.52
C LEU A 398 29.12 4.45 3.67
N ALA A 399 28.96 4.40 2.35
CA ALA A 399 30.01 3.99 1.41
C ALA A 399 31.21 4.95 1.40
N LEU A 400 30.97 6.24 1.66
CA LEU A 400 32.01 7.27 1.74
C LEU A 400 32.62 7.39 3.15
N GLY A 401 32.15 6.61 4.13
CA GLY A 401 32.67 6.63 5.50
C GLY A 401 32.41 7.95 6.23
N LEU A 402 31.28 8.63 5.94
CA LEU A 402 30.93 9.91 6.57
C LEU A 402 30.38 9.75 8.00
N VAL A 403 30.16 8.52 8.42
CA VAL A 403 29.68 8.14 9.76
C VAL A 403 30.45 6.90 10.24
N ALA A 404 30.53 6.71 11.56
CA ALA A 404 31.27 5.60 12.15
C ALA A 404 30.57 4.25 11.92
N ASP A 405 29.24 4.25 11.95
CA ASP A 405 28.40 3.06 11.80
C ASP A 405 27.00 3.44 11.29
N ARG A 406 26.12 2.44 11.10
CA ARG A 406 24.78 2.64 10.53
C ARG A 406 23.78 3.36 11.45
N PHE A 407 24.03 3.41 12.76
CA PHE A 407 23.16 4.07 13.74
C PHE A 407 23.57 5.52 13.98
N SER A 408 24.83 5.86 13.72
CA SER A 408 25.35 7.22 13.80
C SER A 408 24.41 8.27 13.15
N TYR A 409 24.29 9.42 13.82
CA TYR A 409 23.49 10.53 13.32
C TYR A 409 24.15 11.17 12.09
N TRP A 410 23.34 11.45 11.08
CA TRP A 410 23.71 12.27 9.93
C TRP A 410 22.51 13.15 9.56
N PRO A 411 22.71 14.45 9.24
CA PRO A 411 21.62 15.41 9.11
C PRO A 411 20.86 15.29 7.77
N PHE A 412 20.18 14.16 7.54
CA PHE A 412 19.39 13.88 6.32
C PHE A 412 18.33 14.93 6.02
N TRP A 413 17.81 15.61 7.04
CA TRP A 413 16.87 16.71 6.87
C TRP A 413 17.41 17.83 5.96
N ILE A 414 18.73 18.03 5.89
CA ILE A 414 19.35 19.02 5.00
C ILE A 414 19.16 18.60 3.54
N THR A 415 19.52 17.36 3.19
CA THR A 415 19.36 16.85 1.82
C THR A 415 17.89 16.72 1.43
N GLU A 416 17.05 16.28 2.36
CA GLU A 416 15.59 16.25 2.18
C GLU A 416 15.06 17.65 1.90
N ALA A 417 15.39 18.66 2.72
CA ALA A 417 14.91 20.02 2.52
C ALA A 417 15.38 20.62 1.19
N LEU A 418 16.67 20.45 0.84
CA LEU A 418 17.26 20.98 -0.40
C LEU A 418 16.61 20.39 -1.66
N VAL A 419 16.17 19.13 -1.63
CA VAL A 419 15.54 18.47 -2.79
C VAL A 419 14.03 18.63 -2.75
N SER A 420 13.40 18.31 -1.62
CA SER A 420 11.94 18.26 -1.49
C SER A 420 11.28 19.64 -1.50
N ILE A 421 11.86 20.69 -0.89
CA ILE A 421 11.20 22.00 -0.88
C ILE A 421 11.07 22.59 -2.29
N PRO A 422 12.13 22.68 -3.11
CA PRO A 422 12.01 23.18 -4.49
C PRO A 422 11.12 22.29 -5.35
N LEU A 423 11.21 20.96 -5.18
CA LEU A 423 10.39 20.01 -5.92
C LEU A 423 8.91 20.17 -5.59
N LEU A 424 8.55 20.24 -4.30
CA LEU A 424 7.17 20.44 -3.87
C LEU A 424 6.61 21.73 -4.44
N TRP A 425 7.36 22.83 -4.35
CA TRP A 425 6.97 24.11 -4.92
C TRP A 425 6.68 23.98 -6.42
N TRP A 426 7.61 23.41 -7.19
CA TRP A 426 7.47 23.22 -8.63
C TRP A 426 6.24 22.34 -8.98
N LEU A 427 6.05 21.23 -8.28
CA LEU A 427 4.92 20.32 -8.50
C LEU A 427 3.58 20.97 -8.13
N MET A 428 3.52 21.77 -7.07
CA MET A 428 2.32 22.53 -6.72
C MET A 428 1.97 23.56 -7.80
N GLN A 429 2.95 24.27 -8.36
CA GLN A 429 2.70 25.18 -9.49
C GLN A 429 2.19 24.43 -10.72
N ARG A 430 2.78 23.26 -11.02
CA ARG A 430 2.32 22.39 -12.10
C ARG A 430 0.91 21.86 -11.89
N GLN A 431 0.59 21.41 -10.68
CA GLN A 431 -0.74 20.93 -10.36
C GLN A 431 -1.77 22.04 -10.45
N ARG A 432 -1.43 23.25 -10.02
CA ARG A 432 -2.33 24.41 -10.13
C ARG A 432 -2.81 24.65 -11.57
N LEU A 433 -1.93 24.47 -12.57
CA LEU A 433 -2.29 24.63 -13.99
C LEU A 433 -3.13 23.48 -14.54
N TYR A 434 -2.97 22.29 -13.96
CA TYR A 434 -3.63 21.04 -14.40
C TYR A 434 -4.07 20.25 -13.17
N ASN A 435 -5.06 20.76 -12.44
CA ASN A 435 -5.40 20.27 -11.12
C ASN A 435 -6.37 19.09 -11.20
N THR A 436 -5.85 17.91 -11.52
CA THR A 436 -6.62 16.67 -11.62
C THR A 436 -6.15 15.67 -10.58
N ILE A 437 -7.02 14.72 -10.19
CA ILE A 437 -6.64 13.63 -9.30
C ILE A 437 -5.45 12.83 -9.86
N ALA A 438 -5.43 12.61 -11.18
CA ALA A 438 -4.33 11.96 -11.89
C ALA A 438 -3.00 12.69 -11.66
N ASN A 439 -2.96 14.01 -11.89
CA ASN A 439 -1.74 14.80 -11.67
C ASN A 439 -1.35 14.85 -10.20
N ALA A 440 -2.30 14.91 -9.26
CA ALA A 440 -1.99 14.83 -7.84
C ALA A 440 -1.31 13.50 -7.46
N CYS A 441 -1.81 12.37 -7.98
CA CYS A 441 -1.18 11.06 -7.77
C CYS A 441 0.23 11.00 -8.37
N TRP A 442 0.40 11.52 -9.60
CA TRP A 442 1.71 11.56 -10.26
C TRP A 442 2.72 12.43 -9.50
N HIS A 443 2.33 13.65 -9.12
CA HIS A 443 3.18 14.55 -8.37
C HIS A 443 3.53 14.00 -6.99
N TYR A 444 2.57 13.38 -6.30
CA TYR A 444 2.82 12.72 -5.02
C TYR A 444 3.82 11.57 -5.14
N ALA A 445 3.68 10.73 -6.16
CA ALA A 445 4.62 9.64 -6.42
C ALA A 445 6.05 10.17 -6.64
N LEU A 446 6.20 11.16 -7.52
CA LEU A 446 7.51 11.78 -7.81
C LEU A 446 8.11 12.47 -6.57
N PHE A 447 7.26 13.18 -5.82
CA PHE A 447 7.68 13.87 -4.61
C PHE A 447 8.16 12.89 -3.52
N LEU A 448 7.40 11.83 -3.25
CA LEU A 448 7.80 10.79 -2.31
C LEU A 448 9.06 10.07 -2.74
N PHE A 449 9.21 9.77 -4.03
CA PHE A 449 10.41 9.12 -4.55
C PHE A 449 11.67 9.95 -4.25
N CYS A 450 11.65 11.24 -4.58
CA CYS A 450 12.77 12.12 -4.31
C CYS A 450 13.01 12.32 -2.81
N PHE A 451 11.95 12.47 -2.01
CA PHE A 451 12.04 12.57 -0.55
C PHE A 451 12.75 11.35 0.03
N PHE A 452 12.20 10.15 -0.17
CA PHE A 452 12.76 8.91 0.39
C PHE A 452 14.16 8.60 -0.16
N TYR A 453 14.45 8.92 -1.42
CA TYR A 453 15.79 8.77 -1.97
C TYR A 453 16.82 9.58 -1.17
N THR A 454 16.46 10.78 -0.70
CA THR A 454 17.33 11.63 0.13
C THR A 454 17.19 11.40 1.63
N SER A 455 16.27 10.55 2.05
CA SER A 455 16.01 10.24 3.46
C SER A 455 17.04 9.27 4.04
N ARG A 456 17.04 9.19 5.38
CA ARG A 456 17.85 8.21 6.13
C ARG A 456 17.63 6.78 5.67
N PHE A 457 16.40 6.45 5.27
CA PHE A 457 16.06 5.14 4.74
C PHE A 457 15.04 5.17 3.60
N LEU A 458 15.19 4.23 2.68
CA LEU A 458 14.22 3.93 1.62
C LEU A 458 14.03 2.41 1.58
N ASN A 459 13.09 1.92 2.38
CA ASN A 459 12.67 0.52 2.34
C ASN A 459 12.00 0.19 1.00
N GLU A 460 12.22 -1.01 0.50
CA GLU A 460 11.73 -1.51 -0.78
C GLU A 460 10.22 -1.30 -0.94
N LYS A 461 9.44 -1.54 0.12
CA LYS A 461 7.99 -1.32 0.19
C LYS A 461 7.53 0.06 -0.28
N TYR A 462 8.33 1.11 -0.05
CA TYR A 462 8.00 2.45 -0.49
C TYR A 462 8.03 2.59 -2.01
N LEU A 463 8.89 1.83 -2.71
CA LEU A 463 8.87 1.78 -4.17
C LEU A 463 7.57 1.16 -4.66
N GLY A 464 7.09 0.10 -3.99
CA GLY A 464 5.78 -0.49 -4.25
C GLY A 464 4.66 0.55 -4.10
N TYR A 465 4.67 1.29 -3.00
CA TYR A 465 3.71 2.36 -2.71
C TYR A 465 3.75 3.49 -3.74
N ILE A 466 4.94 3.97 -4.10
CA ILE A 466 5.15 5.02 -5.11
C ILE A 466 4.61 4.58 -6.48
N LEU A 467 4.89 3.33 -6.89
CA LEU A 467 4.44 2.79 -8.18
C LEU A 467 2.92 2.76 -8.29
N VAL A 468 2.20 2.52 -7.20
CA VAL A 468 0.73 2.60 -7.18
C VAL A 468 0.24 4.00 -7.57
N PHE A 469 0.78 5.05 -6.95
CA PHE A 469 0.38 6.42 -7.26
C PHE A 469 0.84 6.88 -8.64
N ALA A 470 2.03 6.46 -9.08
CA ALA A 470 2.50 6.71 -10.44
C ALA A 470 1.54 6.07 -11.47
N ALA A 471 1.12 4.83 -11.25
CA ALA A 471 0.18 4.13 -12.11
C ALA A 471 -1.20 4.79 -12.13
N LEU A 472 -1.73 5.20 -10.97
CA LEU A 472 -2.98 5.95 -10.90
C LEU A 472 -2.87 7.28 -11.64
N GLY A 473 -1.74 7.98 -11.52
CA GLY A 473 -1.50 9.22 -12.26
C GLY A 473 -1.50 9.04 -13.78
N MET A 474 -1.09 7.88 -14.28
CA MET A 474 -1.11 7.56 -15.71
C MET A 474 -2.46 7.04 -16.21
N LEU A 475 -3.20 6.30 -15.37
CA LEU A 475 -4.40 5.59 -15.79
C LEU A 475 -5.70 6.35 -15.52
N LEU A 476 -5.72 7.22 -14.51
CA LEU A 476 -6.88 8.07 -14.22
C LEU A 476 -7.14 9.07 -15.35
N PRO A 477 -8.40 9.46 -15.58
CA PRO A 477 -8.74 10.40 -16.63
C PRO A 477 -8.20 11.80 -16.32
N ASN A 478 -7.46 12.36 -17.28
CA ASN A 478 -7.09 13.78 -17.31
C ASN A 478 -8.23 14.60 -17.93
N LYS A 479 -9.33 14.77 -17.19
CA LYS A 479 -10.38 15.72 -17.59
C LYS A 479 -10.17 17.04 -16.84
N LYS A 480 -10.12 18.15 -17.57
CA LYS A 480 -10.29 19.49 -17.01
C LYS A 480 -11.75 19.71 -16.68
#